data_AF-A0A2U1PXV6-F1
#
_entry.id   AF-A0A2U1PXV6-F1
#
_cell.length_a   1.000
_cell.length_b   1.000
_cell.length_c   1.000
_cell.angle_alpha   90.00
_cell.angle_beta   90.00
_cell.angle_gamma   90.00
#
_symmetry.space_group_name_H-M   'P 1'
#
loop_
_entity.id
_entity.type
_entity.pdbx_description
1 polymer ?
#
loop_
_entity_poly.entity_id
_entity_poly.type
_entity_poly.pdbx_seq_one_letter_code
_entity_poly.pdbx_strand_id
1 'polypeptide(L)'
;MKFIQTSPTHLLIVFWPRCHLQATPPSLSPVFADQEDEGEGFVRLAVEWASIIILSKNYATSRWCLDELCLILEQRHERDHYVLPIFYHVDPSHVRKQEGTFQINVVPDTKWTDDNVKRWKAALEKVGQITGNVAISGPETIFLGEVVDIIKERLDLKQVYCQRNLVGMETRDKEINSWLEQSDSDIFAIWGMPGSGKTTLARHIVYSNWHKFESVSILQDIGTRSTEQLRQLQEKLIIDIIEGKERTVRSVWQGTDTIEDALQRKKALIVLDNIVTKKQLDALIGTGIKTQSKIIITTRQRNSSKWFQSTSWRCQEHEMKLLDDGDSLELLSLYAFEPNAPINGYEELLERALVYCQGNPLALEVLGSSLNRGSQEFWESTLTSYEREFPGDLKSVLITSYNLLQQSIQQQLFLHIACFFIGKDKDYVEKILGPDYCAKSEIVNLTNSCLLAVSPNNKLMMHQLLQAMARTIVDDESHTHPGNRSRVWRDDESHNVLIKKKGSTNVKGLALDMEVLGKQRIALGKKQVYKLNMDVCSSYTNKEIMKVVFTDLIIMFQHLHMRLKSSTKIFTAFRIVYRGDEKSVRSNG
;
A
#
# COMPACT_ATOMS: atom_id res chain seq x y z
N MET A 1 27.12 -15.81 16.68
CA MET A 1 27.70 -15.07 17.83
C MET A 1 28.87 -15.87 18.37
N LYS A 2 30.08 -15.30 18.42
CA LYS A 2 31.16 -15.81 19.28
C LYS A 2 31.06 -15.00 20.58
N PHE A 3 30.71 -15.64 21.68
CA PHE A 3 30.95 -15.06 23.00
C PHE A 3 32.46 -15.19 23.23
N ILE A 4 33.19 -14.09 23.07
CA ILE A 4 34.59 -14.06 23.48
C ILE A 4 34.56 -13.95 25.00
N GLN A 5 35.03 -15.00 25.66
CA GLN A 5 35.14 -15.05 27.11
C GLN A 5 36.26 -14.10 27.55
N THR A 6 35.92 -12.84 27.79
CA THR A 6 36.79 -11.86 28.41
C THR A 6 36.34 -11.67 29.86
N SER A 7 36.95 -12.44 30.78
CA SER A 7 36.78 -12.33 32.25
C SER A 7 35.43 -12.83 32.85
N PRO A 8 35.39 -13.44 34.05
CA PRO A 8 34.31 -14.35 34.45
C PRO A 8 32.99 -13.72 34.95
N THR A 9 32.68 -12.44 34.76
CA THR A 9 31.61 -11.84 35.60
C THR A 9 30.53 -10.96 34.99
N HIS A 10 30.66 -10.32 33.83
CA HIS A 10 29.60 -9.42 33.37
C HIS A 10 29.41 -9.48 31.87
N LEU A 11 28.17 -9.75 31.45
CA LEU A 11 27.80 -9.78 30.04
C LEU A 11 26.36 -9.26 29.94
N LEU A 12 26.23 -7.96 29.70
CA LEU A 12 24.99 -7.33 29.26
C LEU A 12 25.02 -7.32 27.73
N ILE A 13 24.01 -7.90 27.08
CA ILE A 13 23.86 -7.79 25.62
C ILE A 13 22.70 -6.83 25.37
N VAL A 14 23.03 -5.62 24.95
CA VAL A 14 22.07 -4.65 24.43
C VAL A 14 22.08 -4.75 22.91
N PHE A 15 20.90 -4.95 22.32
CA PHE A 15 20.74 -5.00 20.87
C PHE A 15 20.37 -3.62 20.31
N TRP A 16 21.25 -3.09 19.46
CA TRP A 16 21.00 -1.89 18.65
C TRP A 16 20.92 -2.30 17.16
N PRO A 17 20.02 -1.72 16.36
CA PRO A 17 20.05 -1.74 14.93
C PRO A 17 20.98 -0.60 14.59
N ARG A 18 22.10 -0.97 14.01
CA ARG A 18 22.83 -0.05 13.17
C ARG A 18 21.94 0.25 11.96
N CYS A 19 21.19 1.35 12.02
CA CYS A 19 20.83 2.08 10.82
C CYS A 19 22.05 2.92 10.40
N HIS A 20 23.08 2.25 9.87
CA HIS A 20 24.09 2.95 9.08
C HIS A 20 23.67 2.93 7.61
N LEU A 21 23.96 4.05 6.94
CA LEU A 21 23.65 4.43 5.55
C LEU A 21 24.25 3.53 4.45
N GLN A 22 24.48 2.24 4.69
CA GLN A 22 25.06 1.33 3.69
C GLN A 22 24.17 0.13 3.43
N ALA A 23 24.10 -0.24 2.16
CA ALA A 23 23.24 -1.25 1.55
C ALA A 23 23.60 -2.70 1.96
N THR A 24 23.49 -3.00 3.25
CA THR A 24 23.59 -4.36 3.79
C THR A 24 22.39 -4.66 4.70
N PRO A 25 21.92 -5.92 4.76
CA PRO A 25 20.85 -6.30 5.69
C PRO A 25 21.29 -6.01 7.13
N PRO A 26 20.38 -5.60 8.04
CA PRO A 26 20.73 -5.27 9.41
C PRO A 26 21.35 -6.51 10.09
N SER A 27 22.64 -6.43 10.39
CA SER A 27 23.32 -7.42 11.22
C SER A 27 23.13 -7.06 12.69
N LEU A 28 22.59 -8.01 13.47
CA LEU A 28 22.50 -7.93 14.92
C LEU A 28 23.92 -7.80 15.48
N SER A 29 24.24 -6.62 16.02
CA SER A 29 25.53 -6.33 16.63
C SER A 29 25.32 -6.23 18.15
N PRO A 30 25.82 -7.18 18.97
CA PRO A 30 25.82 -7.00 20.41
C PRO A 30 26.77 -5.83 20.74
N VAL A 31 26.31 -4.87 21.55
CA VAL A 31 27.19 -3.88 22.17
C VAL A 31 27.57 -4.41 23.55
N PHE A 32 28.86 -4.56 23.79
CA PHE A 32 29.41 -4.96 25.08
C PHE A 32 29.69 -3.69 25.89
N ALA A 33 29.28 -3.68 27.15
CA ALA A 33 29.38 -2.54 28.07
C ALA A 33 30.82 -2.10 28.42
N ASP A 34 31.86 -2.72 27.86
CA ASP A 34 33.26 -2.49 28.22
C ASP A 34 34.01 -1.50 27.28
N GLN A 35 33.31 -0.70 26.46
CA GLN A 35 33.96 0.36 25.67
C GLN A 35 33.67 1.74 26.27
N GLU A 36 34.62 2.24 27.07
CA GLU A 36 34.75 3.67 27.37
C GLU A 36 35.09 4.42 26.07
N ASP A 37 34.10 5.09 25.48
CA ASP A 37 34.34 6.19 24.56
C ASP A 37 34.00 7.51 25.30
N GLU A 38 35.04 8.22 25.73
CA GLU A 38 34.95 9.63 26.13
C GLU A 38 34.57 10.48 24.92
N GLY A 39 33.40 11.11 24.93
CA GLY A 39 33.00 12.02 23.85
C GLY A 39 31.60 12.58 24.00
N GLU A 40 31.51 13.90 24.00
CA GLU A 40 30.34 14.74 24.21
C GLU A 40 29.09 14.36 23.39
N GLY A 41 27.91 14.50 24.03
CA GLY A 41 26.75 15.13 23.40
C GLY A 41 26.16 14.49 22.14
N PHE A 42 25.75 13.22 22.21
CA PHE A 42 24.78 12.67 21.25
C PHE A 42 23.52 12.20 21.98
N VAL A 43 22.51 13.08 22.03
CA VAL A 43 21.12 12.67 22.28
C VAL A 43 20.66 11.87 21.06
N ARG A 44 20.96 10.57 21.05
CA ARG A 44 20.43 9.63 20.08
C ARG A 44 19.06 9.14 20.56
N LEU A 45 18.02 9.59 19.88
CA LEU A 45 16.69 8.96 19.91
C LEU A 45 16.80 7.53 19.37
N ALA A 46 17.20 6.59 20.23
CA ALA A 46 17.15 5.16 19.96
C ALA A 46 16.18 4.52 20.95
N VAL A 47 15.10 3.95 20.43
CA VAL A 47 14.18 3.13 21.22
C VAL A 47 14.86 1.78 21.42
N GLU A 48 15.25 1.44 22.66
CA GLU A 48 15.73 0.09 22.99
C GLU A 48 14.56 -0.90 22.82
N TRP A 49 14.75 -2.07 22.17
CA TRP A 49 13.64 -3.01 21.87
C TRP A 49 13.58 -4.25 22.76
N ALA A 50 14.70 -4.63 23.36
CA ALA A 50 14.77 -5.71 24.34
C ALA A 50 16.08 -5.61 25.14
N SER A 51 16.02 -5.86 26.44
CA SER A 51 17.20 -6.05 27.29
C SER A 51 17.28 -7.48 27.79
N ILE A 52 18.44 -8.11 27.59
CA ILE A 52 18.75 -9.44 28.12
C ILE A 52 19.60 -9.27 29.37
N ILE A 53 19.12 -9.77 30.50
CA ILE A 53 19.78 -9.63 31.80
C ILE A 53 20.35 -10.97 32.20
N ILE A 54 21.68 -11.10 32.22
CA ILE A 54 22.35 -12.33 32.65
C ILE A 54 22.62 -12.25 34.15
N LEU A 55 21.78 -12.90 34.94
CA LEU A 55 21.86 -12.97 36.40
C LEU A 55 22.80 -14.11 36.81
N SER A 56 24.05 -13.77 37.09
CA SER A 56 25.08 -14.68 37.60
C SER A 56 25.23 -14.55 39.12
N LYS A 57 25.95 -15.49 39.74
CA LYS A 57 26.18 -15.48 41.20
C LYS A 57 26.78 -14.17 41.73
N ASN A 58 27.59 -13.48 40.91
CA ASN A 58 28.27 -12.24 41.30
C ASN A 58 27.57 -10.98 40.76
N TYR A 59 26.38 -11.09 40.17
CA TYR A 59 25.68 -9.94 39.59
C TYR A 59 25.41 -8.85 40.63
N ALA A 60 24.97 -9.26 41.82
CA ALA A 60 24.61 -8.36 42.92
C ALA A 60 25.81 -7.79 43.70
N THR A 61 27.06 -8.05 43.29
CA THR A 61 28.24 -7.40 43.88
C THR A 61 28.66 -6.16 43.10
N SER A 62 28.21 -6.02 41.85
CA SER A 62 28.51 -4.87 41.00
C SER A 62 27.44 -3.80 41.16
N ARG A 63 27.85 -2.62 41.63
CA ARG A 63 26.97 -1.45 41.68
C ARG A 63 26.43 -1.10 40.29
N TRP A 64 27.27 -1.17 39.28
CA TRP A 64 26.92 -0.74 37.93
C TRP A 64 25.80 -1.63 37.34
N CYS A 65 25.90 -2.95 37.52
CA CYS A 65 24.85 -3.89 37.12
C CYS A 65 23.51 -3.62 37.83
N LEU A 66 23.54 -3.23 39.11
CA LEU A 66 22.33 -2.92 39.88
C LEU A 66 21.70 -1.57 39.49
N ASP A 67 22.52 -0.57 39.18
CA ASP A 67 22.06 0.73 38.66
C ASP A 67 21.45 0.57 37.26
N GLU A 68 22.07 -0.17 36.34
CA GLU A 68 21.52 -0.50 35.02
C GLU A 68 20.21 -1.29 35.10
N LEU A 69 20.13 -2.26 36.01
CA LEU A 69 18.91 -3.03 36.24
C LEU A 69 17.71 -2.13 36.57
N CYS A 70 17.94 -1.08 37.37
CA CYS A 70 16.90 -0.11 37.69
C CYS A 70 16.43 0.65 36.44
N LEU A 71 17.37 1.13 35.62
CA LEU A 71 17.06 1.86 34.38
C LEU A 71 16.27 1.00 33.40
N ILE A 72 16.68 -0.26 33.22
CA ILE A 72 15.98 -1.20 32.32
C ILE A 72 14.53 -1.45 32.79
N LEU A 73 14.31 -1.57 34.11
CA LEU A 73 12.98 -1.78 34.67
C LEU A 73 12.11 -0.51 34.65
N GLU A 74 12.72 0.67 34.76
CA GLU A 74 12.03 1.96 34.53
C GLU A 74 11.57 2.07 33.08
N GLN A 75 12.44 1.77 32.11
CA GLN A 75 12.07 1.73 30.69
C GLN A 75 10.97 0.70 30.41
N ARG A 76 11.00 -0.46 31.07
CA ARG A 76 9.93 -1.47 30.98
C ARG A 76 8.59 -0.92 31.47
N HIS A 77 8.59 -0.17 32.55
CA HIS A 77 7.37 0.40 33.10
C HIS A 77 6.80 1.53 32.24
N GLU A 78 7.65 2.41 31.72
CA GLU A 78 7.22 3.60 30.98
C GLU A 78 6.92 3.34 29.49
N ARG A 79 7.64 2.39 28.86
CA ARG A 79 7.64 2.19 27.41
C ARG A 79 7.31 0.75 26.98
N ASP A 80 6.84 -0.08 27.91
CA ASP A 80 6.56 -1.50 27.68
C ASP A 80 7.77 -2.27 27.09
N HIS A 81 8.98 -1.87 27.53
CA HIS A 81 10.25 -2.45 27.09
C HIS A 81 10.36 -3.93 27.47
N TYR A 82 10.76 -4.78 26.52
CA TYR A 82 10.86 -6.22 26.75
C TYR A 82 12.13 -6.56 27.53
N VAL A 83 11.99 -7.33 28.60
CA VAL A 83 13.10 -7.73 29.46
C VAL A 83 13.10 -9.25 29.61
N LEU A 84 14.20 -9.89 29.21
CA LEU A 84 14.43 -11.32 29.31
C LEU A 84 15.54 -11.60 30.34
N PRO A 85 15.20 -12.05 31.56
CA PRO A 85 16.20 -12.53 32.51
C PRO A 85 16.67 -13.94 32.17
N ILE A 86 17.98 -14.13 32.21
CA ILE A 86 18.68 -15.41 32.09
C ILE A 86 19.33 -15.68 33.45
N PHE A 87 18.83 -16.70 34.15
CA PHE A 87 19.35 -17.11 35.46
C PHE A 87 20.49 -18.11 35.24
N TYR A 88 21.73 -17.59 35.22
CA TYR A 88 22.92 -18.37 34.89
C TYR A 88 23.54 -18.99 36.14
N HIS A 89 23.33 -20.30 36.34
CA HIS A 89 23.72 -21.04 37.55
C HIS A 89 23.23 -20.40 38.87
N VAL A 90 22.07 -19.75 38.81
CA VAL A 90 21.41 -19.07 39.93
C VAL A 90 19.96 -19.53 39.99
N ASP A 91 19.46 -19.79 41.19
CA ASP A 91 18.04 -20.03 41.40
C ASP A 91 17.28 -18.67 41.38
N PRO A 92 16.24 -18.52 40.55
CA PRO A 92 15.43 -17.30 40.50
C PRO A 92 14.90 -16.86 41.88
N SER A 93 14.64 -17.81 42.79
CA SER A 93 14.19 -17.51 44.15
C SER A 93 15.23 -16.76 44.97
N HIS A 94 16.53 -17.04 44.77
CA HIS A 94 17.61 -16.30 45.43
C HIS A 94 17.66 -14.85 44.95
N VAL A 95 17.39 -14.59 43.67
CA VAL A 95 17.30 -13.22 43.14
C VAL A 95 16.06 -12.51 43.69
N ARG A 96 14.90 -13.18 43.64
CA ARG A 96 13.60 -12.62 44.05
C ARG A 96 13.52 -12.30 45.54
N LYS A 97 14.08 -13.17 46.39
CA LYS A 97 14.07 -13.01 47.85
C LYS A 97 15.36 -12.37 48.39
N GLN A 98 16.32 -12.08 47.51
CA GLN A 98 17.65 -11.61 47.85
C GLN A 98 18.32 -12.51 48.90
N GLU A 99 18.37 -13.82 48.60
CA GLU A 99 19.00 -14.85 49.44
C GLU A 99 20.38 -15.24 48.86
N GLY A 100 21.28 -15.75 49.71
CA GLY A 100 22.62 -16.17 49.29
C GLY A 100 23.44 -15.04 48.69
N THR A 101 23.97 -15.22 47.47
CA THR A 101 24.87 -14.26 46.81
C THR A 101 24.17 -12.98 46.33
N PHE A 102 22.84 -12.90 46.42
CA PHE A 102 22.04 -11.71 46.09
C PHE A 102 21.67 -10.88 47.34
N GLN A 103 22.19 -11.23 48.52
CA GLN A 103 22.04 -10.42 49.72
C GLN A 103 22.84 -9.13 49.62
N ILE A 104 22.13 -8.02 49.45
CA ILE A 104 22.71 -6.68 49.40
C ILE A 104 22.37 -5.89 50.67
N ASN A 105 23.40 -5.29 51.29
CA ASN A 105 23.28 -4.51 52.53
C ASN A 105 24.05 -3.18 52.40
N VAL A 106 23.69 -2.22 53.26
CA VAL A 106 24.42 -0.95 53.38
C VAL A 106 25.81 -1.25 53.95
N VAL A 107 26.85 -0.71 53.31
CA VAL A 107 28.23 -0.88 53.76
C VAL A 107 28.80 0.50 54.14
N PRO A 108 29.21 0.71 55.40
CA PRO A 108 29.85 1.95 55.83
C PRO A 108 31.08 2.28 54.98
N ASP A 109 31.33 3.58 54.74
CA ASP A 109 32.48 4.09 53.97
C ASP A 109 32.54 3.65 52.50
N THR A 110 31.41 3.18 51.94
CA THR A 110 31.27 2.88 50.51
C THR A 110 30.20 3.76 49.86
N LYS A 111 30.05 3.67 48.54
CA LYS A 111 28.98 4.34 47.82
C LYS A 111 27.63 3.60 47.86
N TRP A 112 27.46 2.61 48.75
CA TRP A 112 26.23 1.82 48.93
C TRP A 112 25.41 2.41 50.08
N THR A 113 24.53 3.35 49.74
CA THR A 113 23.65 4.05 50.69
C THR A 113 22.33 3.32 50.88
N ASP A 114 21.61 3.67 51.95
CA ASP A 114 20.29 3.10 52.25
C ASP A 114 19.29 3.30 51.09
N ASP A 115 19.33 4.48 50.44
CA ASP A 115 18.46 4.81 49.31
C ASP A 115 18.72 3.93 48.09
N ASN A 116 19.99 3.73 47.71
CA ASN A 116 20.34 2.93 46.54
C ASN A 116 20.09 1.44 46.79
N VAL A 117 20.45 0.94 47.97
CA VAL A 117 20.22 -0.46 48.35
C VAL A 117 18.73 -0.79 48.34
N LYS A 118 17.87 0.12 48.81
CA LYS A 118 16.41 -0.04 48.71
C LYS A 118 15.92 -0.14 47.27
N ARG A 119 16.39 0.74 46.38
CA ARG A 119 16.04 0.69 44.95
C ARG A 119 16.49 -0.62 44.29
N TRP A 120 17.73 -1.03 44.55
CA TRP A 120 18.28 -2.26 44.00
C TRP A 120 17.53 -3.51 44.50
N LYS A 121 17.14 -3.55 45.78
CA LYS A 121 16.31 -4.66 46.32
C LYS A 121 14.98 -4.75 45.58
N ALA A 122 14.29 -3.64 45.38
CA ALA A 122 13.03 -3.61 44.64
C ALA A 122 13.21 -4.03 43.16
N ALA A 123 14.33 -3.62 42.53
CA ALA A 123 14.66 -4.02 41.16
C ALA A 123 14.94 -5.53 41.05
N LEU A 124 15.72 -6.10 41.97
CA LEU A 124 16.01 -7.55 42.02
C LEU A 124 14.75 -8.37 42.30
N GLU A 125 13.87 -7.90 43.18
CA GLU A 125 12.59 -8.55 43.41
C GLU A 125 11.72 -8.56 42.15
N LYS A 126 11.58 -7.41 41.48
CA LYS A 126 10.84 -7.28 40.23
C LYS A 126 11.41 -8.17 39.13
N VAL A 127 12.73 -8.17 38.93
CA VAL A 127 13.34 -8.98 37.86
C VAL A 127 13.21 -10.48 38.14
N GLY A 128 13.30 -10.89 39.41
CA GLY A 128 13.11 -12.27 39.83
C GLY A 128 11.66 -12.76 39.76
N GLN A 129 10.68 -11.87 39.57
CA GLN A 129 9.28 -12.22 39.30
C GLN A 129 8.99 -12.40 37.80
N ILE A 130 9.85 -11.91 36.92
CA ILE A 130 9.69 -12.08 35.48
C ILE A 130 10.01 -13.53 35.11
N THR A 131 9.15 -14.16 34.33
CA THR A 131 9.41 -15.47 33.74
C THR A 131 10.67 -15.40 32.88
N GLY A 132 11.73 -16.10 33.29
CA GLY A 132 13.01 -16.13 32.60
C GLY A 132 13.56 -17.55 32.47
N ASN A 133 14.59 -17.70 31.63
CA ASN A 133 15.19 -19.00 31.34
C ASN A 133 16.26 -19.34 32.38
N VAL A 134 16.27 -20.60 32.81
CA VAL A 134 17.10 -21.06 33.93
C VAL A 134 18.16 -22.03 33.43
N ALA A 135 19.43 -21.62 33.48
CA ALA A 135 20.57 -22.48 33.15
C ALA A 135 21.16 -23.08 34.43
N ILE A 136 20.50 -24.09 35.00
CA ILE A 136 20.99 -24.80 36.20
C ILE A 136 21.85 -26.01 35.83
N SER A 137 21.50 -26.77 34.78
CA SER A 137 22.22 -27.99 34.38
C SER A 137 21.95 -28.35 32.92
N GLY A 138 23.03 -28.57 32.13
CA GLY A 138 22.98 -29.00 30.73
C GLY A 138 24.13 -28.43 29.88
N PRO A 139 24.32 -28.88 28.62
CA PRO A 139 25.29 -28.29 27.70
C PRO A 139 24.89 -26.84 27.37
N GLU A 140 25.79 -25.89 27.64
CA GLU A 140 25.58 -24.45 27.38
C GLU A 140 25.16 -24.15 25.93
N THR A 141 25.60 -24.97 24.98
CA THR A 141 25.26 -24.84 23.55
C THR A 141 23.78 -25.06 23.24
N ILE A 142 23.11 -25.96 23.97
CA ILE A 142 21.67 -26.22 23.81
C ILE A 142 20.87 -25.07 24.41
N PHE A 143 21.24 -24.64 25.62
CA PHE A 143 20.63 -23.49 26.28
C PHE A 143 20.78 -22.19 25.47
N LEU A 144 21.96 -21.95 24.90
CA LEU A 144 22.19 -20.83 23.99
C LEU A 144 21.33 -20.94 22.73
N GLY A 145 21.13 -22.15 22.19
CA GLY A 145 20.20 -22.40 21.10
C GLY A 145 18.77 -21.97 21.44
N GLU A 146 18.26 -22.43 22.58
CA GLU A 146 16.91 -22.09 23.07
C GLU A 146 16.73 -20.58 23.29
N VAL A 147 17.72 -19.91 23.90
CA VAL A 147 17.69 -18.45 24.09
C VAL A 147 17.70 -17.73 22.74
N VAL A 148 18.54 -18.16 21.81
CA VAL A 148 18.61 -17.59 20.46
C VAL A 148 17.29 -17.79 19.72
N ASP A 149 16.64 -18.94 19.87
CA ASP A 149 15.37 -19.23 19.20
C ASP A 149 14.22 -18.43 19.83
N ILE A 150 14.17 -18.24 21.14
CA ILE A 150 13.21 -17.32 21.80
C ILE A 150 13.39 -15.88 21.32
N ILE A 151 14.65 -15.43 21.22
CA ILE A 151 14.98 -14.10 20.71
C ILE A 151 14.57 -14.01 19.24
N LYS A 152 14.87 -15.01 18.42
CA LYS A 152 14.48 -15.04 17.01
C LYS A 152 12.97 -15.07 16.84
N GLU A 153 12.21 -15.92 17.52
CA GLU A 153 10.74 -15.95 17.41
C GLU A 153 10.12 -14.60 17.75
N ARG A 154 10.59 -13.96 18.83
CA ARG A 154 10.16 -12.61 19.24
C ARG A 154 10.61 -11.52 18.27
N LEU A 155 11.80 -11.64 17.68
CA LEU A 155 12.33 -10.70 16.69
C LEU A 155 11.72 -10.93 15.30
N ASP A 156 11.38 -12.16 14.94
CA ASP A 156 10.74 -12.56 13.67
C ASP A 156 9.29 -12.08 13.66
N LEU A 157 8.58 -12.14 14.79
CA LEU A 157 7.30 -11.44 14.99
C LEU A 157 7.43 -9.91 14.79
N LYS A 158 8.57 -9.32 15.15
CA LYS A 158 8.89 -7.90 14.93
C LYS A 158 9.57 -7.60 13.58
N GLN A 159 9.92 -8.64 12.82
CA GLN A 159 10.45 -8.57 11.46
C GLN A 159 9.32 -8.45 10.43
N VAL A 160 8.08 -8.22 10.89
CA VAL A 160 7.07 -7.47 10.13
C VAL A 160 7.69 -6.10 9.83
N TYR A 161 8.46 -6.04 8.75
CA TYR A 161 9.26 -4.90 8.31
C TYR A 161 8.44 -3.61 8.48
N CYS A 162 8.81 -2.79 9.46
CA CYS A 162 8.29 -1.45 9.61
C CYS A 162 8.77 -0.68 8.37
N GLN A 163 7.83 -0.36 7.49
CA GLN A 163 8.14 0.36 6.27
C GLN A 163 8.70 1.73 6.69
N ARG A 164 9.86 2.11 6.14
CA ARG A 164 10.42 3.45 6.40
C ARG A 164 9.50 4.51 5.78
N ASN A 165 9.55 5.73 6.31
CA ASN A 165 8.84 6.89 5.76
C ASN A 165 7.31 6.76 5.78
N LEU A 166 6.73 6.39 6.93
CA LEU A 166 5.28 6.40 7.14
C LEU A 166 4.81 7.82 7.45
N VAL A 167 3.85 8.31 6.66
CA VAL A 167 3.25 9.64 6.82
C VAL A 167 1.73 9.51 6.95
N GLY A 168 1.10 10.35 7.77
CA GLY A 168 -0.35 10.40 7.94
C GLY A 168 -0.96 9.17 8.63
N MET A 169 -0.16 8.34 9.31
CA MET A 169 -0.68 7.10 9.92
C MET A 169 -1.48 7.34 11.19
N GLU A 170 -1.13 8.34 12.00
CA GLU A 170 -1.81 8.65 13.26
C GLU A 170 -3.28 9.08 13.09
N THR A 171 -3.65 9.58 11.92
CA THR A 171 -5.04 9.93 11.61
C THR A 171 -5.81 8.71 11.11
N ARG A 172 -5.15 7.84 10.34
CA ARG A 172 -5.74 6.67 9.66
C ARG A 172 -5.86 5.45 10.55
N ASP A 173 -4.98 5.29 11.53
CA ASP A 173 -4.99 4.13 12.42
C ASP A 173 -5.99 4.25 13.58
N LYS A 174 -6.42 5.45 13.95
CA LYS A 174 -7.40 5.70 15.04
C LYS A 174 -8.69 4.90 14.89
N GLU A 175 -9.30 4.91 13.70
CA GLU A 175 -10.55 4.18 13.46
C GLU A 175 -10.33 2.67 13.59
N ILE A 176 -9.23 2.16 13.02
CA ILE A 176 -8.91 0.73 13.03
C ILE A 176 -8.55 0.26 14.44
N ASN A 177 -7.78 1.06 15.18
CA ASN A 177 -7.41 0.79 16.57
C ASN A 177 -8.66 0.75 17.47
N SER A 178 -9.61 1.67 17.28
CA SER A 178 -10.90 1.62 17.98
C SER A 178 -11.69 0.36 17.62
N TRP A 179 -11.70 -0.04 16.35
CA TRP A 179 -12.36 -1.27 15.89
C TRP A 179 -11.71 -2.55 16.47
N LEU A 180 -10.39 -2.57 16.65
CA LEU A 180 -9.69 -3.71 17.25
C LEU A 180 -10.14 -4.00 18.69
N GLU A 181 -10.60 -2.97 19.42
CA GLU A 181 -11.07 -3.09 20.80
C GLU A 181 -12.53 -3.54 20.92
N GLN A 182 -13.32 -3.41 19.84
CA GLN A 182 -14.73 -3.81 19.84
C GLN A 182 -14.88 -5.33 19.86
N SER A 183 -15.79 -5.87 20.67
CA SER A 183 -16.07 -7.33 20.70
C SER A 183 -17.05 -7.80 19.62
N ASP A 184 -17.72 -6.87 18.94
CA ASP A 184 -18.87 -7.13 18.08
C ASP A 184 -18.58 -7.15 16.58
N SER A 185 -17.34 -6.88 16.17
CA SER A 185 -16.95 -6.76 14.75
C SER A 185 -15.73 -7.62 14.47
N ASP A 186 -15.83 -8.53 13.50
CA ASP A 186 -14.79 -9.53 13.24
C ASP A 186 -13.86 -9.12 12.09
N ILE A 187 -14.43 -8.45 11.08
CA ILE A 187 -13.74 -8.12 9.83
C ILE A 187 -13.68 -6.61 9.59
N PHE A 188 -12.52 -6.12 9.16
CA PHE A 188 -12.32 -4.74 8.70
C PHE A 188 -11.82 -4.74 7.26
N ALA A 189 -12.62 -4.19 6.34
CA ALA A 189 -12.30 -4.14 4.93
C ALA A 189 -11.81 -2.75 4.51
N ILE A 190 -10.52 -2.64 4.20
CA ILE A 190 -9.88 -1.44 3.67
C ILE A 190 -9.95 -1.49 2.15
N TRP A 191 -10.65 -0.55 1.54
CA TRP A 191 -10.77 -0.46 0.08
C TRP A 191 -10.33 0.89 -0.46
N GLY A 192 -9.94 0.97 -1.73
CA GLY A 192 -9.51 2.23 -2.34
C GLY A 192 -8.63 2.05 -3.57
N MET A 193 -8.24 3.18 -4.18
CA MET A 193 -7.48 3.24 -5.42
C MET A 193 -6.15 2.45 -5.36
N PRO A 194 -5.69 1.84 -6.47
CA PRO A 194 -4.35 1.27 -6.54
C PRO A 194 -3.25 2.28 -6.15
N GLY A 195 -2.26 1.83 -5.37
CA GLY A 195 -1.19 2.71 -4.88
C GLY A 195 -1.55 3.59 -3.67
N SER A 196 -2.79 3.55 -3.16
CA SER A 196 -3.23 4.38 -2.02
C SER A 196 -2.64 4.02 -0.65
N GLY A 197 -1.79 3.00 -0.55
CA GLY A 197 -1.17 2.60 0.72
C GLY A 197 -1.98 1.64 1.61
N LYS A 198 -3.02 0.97 1.09
CA LYS A 198 -3.83 0.01 1.87
C LYS A 198 -3.01 -1.09 2.56
N THR A 199 -2.12 -1.73 1.80
CA THR A 199 -1.23 -2.79 2.29
C THR A 199 -0.29 -2.24 3.37
N THR A 200 0.22 -1.03 3.19
CA THR A 200 1.09 -0.34 4.15
C THR A 200 0.33 -0.05 5.45
N LEU A 201 -0.91 0.46 5.37
CA LEU A 201 -1.74 0.69 6.56
C LEU A 201 -2.05 -0.62 7.30
N ALA A 202 -2.45 -1.68 6.58
CA ALA A 202 -2.73 -2.97 7.22
C ALA A 202 -1.50 -3.54 7.95
N ARG A 203 -0.31 -3.39 7.37
CA ARG A 203 0.96 -3.78 8.01
C ARG A 203 1.29 -2.94 9.24
N HIS A 204 1.10 -1.62 9.16
CA HIS A 204 1.27 -0.72 10.30
C HIS A 204 0.37 -1.11 11.47
N ILE A 205 -0.90 -1.44 11.21
CA ILE A 205 -1.84 -1.87 12.26
C ILE A 205 -1.38 -3.16 12.94
N VAL A 206 -0.94 -4.14 12.17
CA VAL A 206 -0.37 -5.38 12.73
C VAL A 206 0.85 -5.07 13.58
N TYR A 207 1.77 -4.26 13.07
CA TYR A 207 2.98 -3.88 13.79
C TYR A 207 2.69 -3.11 15.09
N SER A 208 1.66 -2.27 15.12
CA SER A 208 1.29 -1.50 16.32
C SER A 208 0.51 -2.33 17.34
N ASN A 209 -0.19 -3.40 16.93
CA ASN A 209 -1.13 -4.13 17.80
C ASN A 209 -0.83 -5.63 18.00
N TRP A 210 0.25 -6.17 17.43
CA TRP A 210 0.56 -7.61 17.52
C TRP A 210 0.55 -8.16 18.95
N HIS A 211 1.02 -7.38 19.93
CA HIS A 211 1.11 -7.77 21.34
C HIS A 211 -0.26 -8.03 22.00
N LYS A 212 -1.37 -7.56 21.39
CA LYS A 212 -2.74 -7.78 21.88
C LYS A 212 -3.34 -9.12 21.44
N PHE A 213 -2.63 -9.88 20.61
CA PHE A 213 -3.07 -11.13 19.99
C PHE A 213 -2.08 -12.26 20.27
N GLU A 214 -2.57 -13.50 20.27
CA GLU A 214 -1.76 -14.69 20.50
C GLU A 214 -0.98 -15.09 19.25
N SER A 215 -1.53 -14.82 18.07
CA SER A 215 -0.90 -15.14 16.78
C SER A 215 -1.18 -14.05 15.76
N VAL A 216 -0.28 -13.93 14.78
CA VAL A 216 -0.36 -12.93 13.71
C VAL A 216 -0.06 -13.61 12.39
N SER A 217 -0.86 -13.34 11.36
CA SER A 217 -0.57 -13.82 10.00
C SER A 217 -0.81 -12.74 8.95
N ILE A 218 0.11 -12.63 7.99
CA ILE A 218 -0.01 -11.72 6.85
C ILE A 218 0.12 -12.54 5.56
N LEU A 219 -0.98 -12.59 4.81
CA LEU A 219 -1.05 -13.22 3.51
C LEU A 219 -1.02 -12.15 2.42
N GLN A 220 0.06 -12.13 1.64
CA GLN A 220 0.33 -11.09 0.64
C GLN A 220 -0.09 -11.50 -0.77
N ASP A 221 -0.61 -10.51 -1.51
CA ASP A 221 -0.99 -10.58 -2.92
C ASP A 221 -1.81 -11.84 -3.28
N ILE A 222 -3.00 -11.93 -2.70
CA ILE A 222 -3.90 -13.08 -2.91
C ILE A 222 -4.59 -12.99 -4.29
N GLY A 223 -4.83 -11.77 -4.76
CA GLY A 223 -5.58 -11.48 -5.99
C GLY A 223 -5.01 -12.07 -7.26
N THR A 224 -3.68 -12.22 -7.35
CA THR A 224 -2.96 -12.74 -8.52
C THR A 224 -2.81 -14.27 -8.51
N ARG A 225 -3.21 -14.94 -7.42
CA ARG A 225 -2.89 -16.35 -7.17
C ARG A 225 -3.94 -17.33 -7.71
N SER A 226 -3.44 -18.46 -8.19
CA SER A 226 -4.25 -19.60 -8.64
C SER A 226 -4.79 -20.43 -7.46
N THR A 227 -5.65 -21.40 -7.76
CA THR A 227 -6.23 -22.31 -6.75
C THR A 227 -5.18 -23.15 -6.01
N GLU A 228 -4.11 -23.57 -6.68
CA GLU A 228 -3.01 -24.30 -6.03
C GLU A 228 -2.20 -23.39 -5.10
N GLN A 229 -2.02 -22.13 -5.47
CA GLN A 229 -1.36 -21.13 -4.64
C GLN A 229 -2.22 -20.69 -3.44
N LEU A 230 -3.55 -20.81 -3.53
CA LEU A 230 -4.45 -20.64 -2.38
C LEU A 230 -4.24 -21.74 -1.33
N ARG A 231 -3.97 -22.99 -1.74
CA ARG A 231 -3.64 -24.09 -0.81
C ARG A 231 -2.38 -23.78 -0.02
N GLN A 232 -1.34 -23.27 -0.69
CA GLN A 232 -0.11 -22.84 -0.02
C GLN A 232 -0.34 -21.68 0.96
N LEU A 233 -1.26 -20.76 0.64
CA LEU A 233 -1.65 -19.68 1.55
C LEU A 233 -2.39 -20.20 2.79
N GLN A 234 -3.24 -21.21 2.63
CA GLN A 234 -3.90 -21.88 3.77
C GLN A 234 -2.88 -22.58 4.67
N GLU A 235 -1.92 -23.30 4.09
CA GLU A 235 -0.83 -23.94 4.85
C GLU A 235 -0.05 -22.90 5.67
N LYS A 236 0.31 -21.77 5.05
CA LYS A 236 0.96 -20.66 5.75
C LYS A 236 0.09 -20.13 6.90
N LEU A 237 -1.19 -19.86 6.66
CA LEU A 237 -2.09 -19.34 7.68
C LEU A 237 -2.25 -20.30 8.87
N ILE A 238 -2.32 -21.60 8.59
CA ILE A 238 -2.42 -22.65 9.62
C ILE A 238 -1.15 -22.68 10.46
N ILE A 239 0.03 -22.61 9.84
CA ILE A 239 1.32 -22.58 10.53
C ILE A 239 1.39 -21.36 11.45
N ASP A 240 1.04 -20.19 10.93
CA ASP A 240 1.10 -18.92 11.67
C ASP A 240 0.14 -18.89 12.87
N ILE A 241 -1.07 -19.48 12.75
CA ILE A 241 -2.06 -19.50 13.85
C ILE A 241 -1.75 -20.59 14.87
N ILE A 242 -1.47 -21.81 14.41
CA ILE A 242 -1.42 -22.99 15.31
C ILE A 242 -0.06 -23.12 16.03
N GLU A 243 1.00 -22.42 15.60
CA GLU A 243 2.34 -22.41 16.23
C GLU A 243 2.83 -23.83 16.58
N GLY A 244 2.92 -24.72 15.57
CA GLY A 244 3.45 -26.06 15.80
C GLY A 244 3.00 -27.11 14.79
N LYS A 245 4.01 -27.63 14.08
CA LYS A 245 4.03 -28.70 13.06
C LYS A 245 3.37 -28.35 11.73
N GLU A 246 4.16 -28.50 10.65
CA GLU A 246 3.70 -28.54 9.27
C GLU A 246 2.51 -29.51 9.15
N ARG A 247 1.33 -28.95 8.88
CA ARG A 247 0.18 -29.74 8.48
C ARG A 247 0.07 -29.65 6.97
N THR A 248 0.27 -30.78 6.30
CA THR A 248 0.03 -30.89 4.87
C THR A 248 -1.47 -30.78 4.62
N VAL A 249 -1.88 -29.71 3.91
CA VAL A 249 -3.28 -29.52 3.53
C VAL A 249 -3.53 -30.34 2.27
N ARG A 250 -4.31 -31.43 2.40
CA ARG A 250 -4.59 -32.34 1.27
C ARG A 250 -5.61 -31.77 0.28
N SER A 251 -6.45 -30.83 0.71
CA SER A 251 -7.42 -30.14 -0.14
C SER A 251 -7.78 -28.76 0.42
N VAL A 252 -8.23 -27.84 -0.44
CA VAL A 252 -8.62 -26.48 -0.04
C VAL A 252 -9.72 -26.51 1.04
N TRP A 253 -10.71 -27.38 0.88
CA TRP A 253 -11.80 -27.53 1.85
C TRP A 253 -11.31 -27.98 3.24
N GLN A 254 -10.40 -28.97 3.30
CA GLN A 254 -9.80 -29.37 4.58
C GLN A 254 -8.97 -28.25 5.22
N GLY A 255 -8.30 -27.43 4.39
CA GLY A 255 -7.60 -26.24 4.84
C GLY A 255 -8.55 -25.24 5.48
N THR A 256 -9.68 -24.94 4.82
CA THR A 256 -10.71 -24.03 5.31
C THR A 256 -11.27 -24.48 6.66
N ASP A 257 -11.68 -25.74 6.79
CA ASP A 257 -12.21 -26.29 8.05
C ASP A 257 -11.18 -26.21 9.18
N THR A 258 -9.91 -26.50 8.88
CA THR A 258 -8.82 -26.42 9.86
C THR A 258 -8.57 -24.99 10.33
N ILE A 259 -8.67 -24.01 9.42
CA ILE A 259 -8.53 -22.59 9.73
C ILE A 259 -9.71 -22.12 10.57
N GLU A 260 -10.94 -22.46 10.18
CA GLU A 260 -12.15 -22.14 10.93
C GLU A 260 -12.08 -22.67 12.38
N ASP A 261 -11.63 -23.92 12.56
CA ASP A 261 -11.39 -24.51 13.89
C ASP A 261 -10.29 -23.78 14.68
N ALA A 262 -9.23 -23.34 14.01
CA ALA A 262 -8.12 -22.62 14.65
C ALA A 262 -8.56 -21.23 15.13
N LEU A 263 -9.32 -20.51 14.31
CA LEU A 263 -9.86 -19.19 14.62
C LEU A 263 -10.85 -19.23 15.80
N GLN A 264 -11.55 -20.33 16.03
CA GLN A 264 -12.42 -20.46 17.20
C GLN A 264 -11.64 -20.58 18.52
N ARG A 265 -10.42 -21.13 18.47
CA ARG A 265 -9.66 -21.52 19.67
C ARG A 265 -8.60 -20.51 20.07
N LYS A 266 -8.01 -19.81 19.10
CA LYS A 266 -6.95 -18.83 19.33
C LYS A 266 -7.39 -17.44 18.94
N LYS A 267 -6.84 -16.45 19.62
CA LYS A 267 -7.05 -15.03 19.31
C LYS A 267 -5.97 -14.55 18.33
N ALA A 268 -6.29 -14.49 17.04
CA ALA A 268 -5.35 -14.12 15.98
C ALA A 268 -5.63 -12.73 15.37
N LEU A 269 -4.59 -12.04 14.90
CA LEU A 269 -4.71 -10.87 14.02
C LEU A 269 -4.23 -11.23 12.62
N ILE A 270 -5.13 -11.17 11.64
CA ILE A 270 -4.87 -11.69 10.29
C ILE A 270 -5.05 -10.58 9.27
N VAL A 271 -4.10 -10.45 8.34
CA VAL A 271 -4.20 -9.56 7.18
C VAL A 271 -4.29 -10.39 5.90
N LEU A 272 -5.38 -10.20 5.18
CA LEU A 272 -5.62 -10.76 3.85
C LEU A 272 -5.44 -9.65 2.80
N ASP A 273 -4.28 -9.63 2.16
CA ASP A 273 -3.91 -8.56 1.24
C ASP A 273 -4.37 -8.84 -0.20
N ASN A 274 -4.99 -7.83 -0.81
CA ASN A 274 -5.41 -7.79 -2.21
C ASN A 274 -6.45 -8.87 -2.58
N ILE A 275 -7.54 -9.00 -1.81
CA ILE A 275 -8.66 -9.90 -2.14
C ILE A 275 -9.47 -9.32 -3.32
N VAL A 276 -9.70 -10.14 -4.34
CA VAL A 276 -10.43 -9.75 -5.57
C VAL A 276 -11.79 -10.43 -5.68
N THR A 277 -11.93 -11.66 -5.18
CA THR A 277 -13.18 -12.42 -5.32
C THR A 277 -13.64 -13.04 -4.01
N LYS A 278 -14.96 -13.17 -3.85
CA LYS A 278 -15.55 -13.89 -2.71
C LYS A 278 -15.05 -15.33 -2.61
N LYS A 279 -14.80 -16.01 -3.73
CA LYS A 279 -14.25 -17.38 -3.74
C LYS A 279 -12.90 -17.50 -3.04
N GLN A 280 -12.02 -16.51 -3.20
CA GLN A 280 -10.72 -16.49 -2.51
C GLN A 280 -10.91 -16.33 -1.00
N LEU A 281 -11.88 -15.52 -0.60
CA LEU A 281 -12.22 -15.28 0.79
C LEU A 281 -12.83 -16.53 1.45
N ASP A 282 -13.86 -17.11 0.82
CA ASP A 282 -14.53 -18.32 1.29
C ASP A 282 -13.54 -19.49 1.40
N ALA A 283 -12.55 -19.57 0.51
CA ALA A 283 -11.48 -20.57 0.61
C ALA A 283 -10.59 -20.34 1.84
N LEU A 284 -10.25 -19.10 2.19
CA LEU A 284 -9.30 -18.83 3.27
C LEU A 284 -9.93 -18.83 4.66
N ILE A 285 -11.11 -18.24 4.82
CA ILE A 285 -11.74 -18.02 6.13
C ILE A 285 -13.14 -18.65 6.24
N GLY A 286 -13.58 -19.37 5.21
CA GLY A 286 -14.83 -20.10 5.22
C GLY A 286 -16.07 -19.20 5.28
N THR A 287 -17.16 -19.72 5.85
CA THR A 287 -18.50 -19.13 5.72
C THR A 287 -18.99 -18.37 6.95
N GLY A 288 -18.16 -18.28 7.99
CA GLY A 288 -18.48 -17.48 9.17
C GLY A 288 -18.66 -18.31 10.41
N ILE A 289 -17.65 -18.21 11.28
CA ILE A 289 -17.75 -18.65 12.66
C ILE A 289 -17.36 -17.49 13.56
N LYS A 290 -18.12 -17.30 14.63
CA LYS A 290 -17.82 -16.27 15.62
C LYS A 290 -16.46 -16.56 16.25
N THR A 291 -15.55 -15.58 16.20
CA THR A 291 -14.18 -15.69 16.69
C THR A 291 -13.84 -14.45 17.51
N GLN A 292 -12.84 -14.57 18.39
CA GLN A 292 -12.21 -13.43 19.03
C GLN A 292 -11.08 -12.83 18.18
N SER A 293 -10.77 -13.47 17.05
CA SER A 293 -9.77 -13.04 16.09
C SER A 293 -10.25 -11.82 15.30
N LYS A 294 -9.30 -11.01 14.83
CA LYS A 294 -9.54 -9.82 14.03
C LYS A 294 -8.94 -10.02 12.65
N ILE A 295 -9.75 -9.83 11.61
CA ILE A 295 -9.33 -10.04 10.22
C ILE A 295 -9.41 -8.71 9.47
N ILE A 296 -8.28 -8.26 8.95
CA ILE A 296 -8.18 -7.07 8.10
C ILE A 296 -8.06 -7.54 6.66
N ILE A 297 -8.90 -7.02 5.78
CA ILE A 297 -8.90 -7.32 4.35
C ILE A 297 -8.53 -6.05 3.61
N THR A 298 -7.52 -6.12 2.74
CA THR A 298 -7.31 -5.05 1.76
C THR A 298 -7.90 -5.47 0.41
N THR A 299 -8.65 -4.58 -0.22
CA THR A 299 -9.26 -4.83 -1.51
C THR A 299 -9.29 -3.57 -2.38
N ARG A 300 -9.53 -3.75 -3.67
CA ARG A 300 -9.79 -2.67 -4.62
C ARG A 300 -11.29 -2.56 -4.91
N GLN A 301 -12.10 -3.48 -4.37
CA GLN A 301 -13.55 -3.50 -4.58
C GLN A 301 -14.29 -2.75 -3.48
N ARG A 302 -14.99 -1.69 -3.88
CA ARG A 302 -16.01 -1.03 -3.07
C ARG A 302 -17.18 -1.97 -2.81
N ASN A 303 -17.85 -1.81 -1.67
CA ASN A 303 -18.99 -2.63 -1.24
C ASN A 303 -18.63 -4.10 -1.02
N SER A 304 -17.43 -4.38 -0.50
CA SER A 304 -16.99 -5.72 -0.12
C SER A 304 -17.81 -6.33 1.03
N SER A 305 -18.57 -5.52 1.77
CA SER A 305 -19.62 -5.92 2.72
C SER A 305 -20.63 -6.89 2.11
N LYS A 306 -20.89 -6.78 0.80
CA LYS A 306 -21.77 -7.73 0.07
C LYS A 306 -21.29 -9.17 0.17
N TRP A 307 -19.98 -9.40 0.34
CA TRP A 307 -19.45 -10.74 0.51
C TRP A 307 -19.94 -11.40 1.81
N PHE A 308 -20.28 -10.59 2.82
CA PHE A 308 -20.64 -11.03 4.17
C PHE A 308 -22.14 -10.97 4.47
N GLN A 309 -22.99 -10.53 3.53
CA GLN A 309 -24.45 -10.43 3.76
C GLN A 309 -25.12 -11.76 4.08
N SER A 310 -24.52 -12.87 3.66
CA SER A 310 -25.02 -14.23 3.89
C SER A 310 -24.22 -15.00 4.93
N THR A 311 -23.29 -14.36 5.63
CA THR A 311 -22.38 -15.00 6.60
C THR A 311 -22.64 -14.46 8.00
N SER A 312 -22.13 -15.14 9.04
CA SER A 312 -22.21 -14.63 10.42
C SER A 312 -21.23 -13.49 10.69
N TRP A 313 -20.31 -13.23 9.76
CA TRP A 313 -19.26 -12.22 9.88
C TRP A 313 -19.82 -10.81 9.87
N ARG A 314 -19.41 -9.99 10.84
CA ARG A 314 -19.68 -8.54 10.82
C ARG A 314 -18.48 -7.79 10.25
N CYS A 315 -18.72 -7.09 9.14
CA CYS A 315 -17.69 -6.36 8.40
C CYS A 315 -17.92 -4.85 8.45
N GLN A 316 -16.89 -4.13 8.88
CA GLN A 316 -16.81 -2.67 8.77
C GLN A 316 -15.95 -2.31 7.54
N GLU A 317 -16.42 -1.37 6.73
CA GLU A 317 -15.69 -0.89 5.56
C GLU A 317 -15.01 0.46 5.84
N HIS A 318 -13.78 0.61 5.35
CA HIS A 318 -13.03 1.86 5.39
C HIS A 318 -12.51 2.22 4.00
N GLU A 319 -12.89 3.39 3.52
CA GLU A 319 -12.37 3.96 2.28
C GLU A 319 -11.01 4.62 2.53
N MET A 320 -9.97 4.03 1.96
CA MET A 320 -8.62 4.58 1.97
C MET A 320 -8.54 5.79 1.04
N LYS A 321 -8.62 6.97 1.63
CA LYS A 321 -8.39 8.25 0.95
C LYS A 321 -6.91 8.41 0.60
N LEU A 322 -6.66 9.19 -0.46
CA LEU A 322 -5.31 9.63 -0.82
C LEU A 322 -4.76 10.59 0.25
N LEU A 323 -3.45 10.86 0.21
CA LEU A 323 -2.81 11.83 1.11
C LEU A 323 -3.33 13.24 0.80
N ASP A 324 -3.48 14.06 1.84
CA ASP A 324 -3.70 15.50 1.65
C ASP A 324 -2.41 16.18 1.22
N ASP A 325 -2.48 17.47 0.87
CA ASP A 325 -1.35 18.20 0.32
C ASP A 325 -0.17 18.29 1.31
N GLY A 326 -0.44 18.32 2.62
CA GLY A 326 0.58 18.37 3.67
C GLY A 326 1.30 17.04 3.81
N ASP A 327 0.54 15.96 4.01
CA ASP A 327 1.06 14.60 4.06
C ASP A 327 1.79 14.20 2.77
N SER A 328 1.29 14.68 1.62
CA SER A 328 1.90 14.41 0.31
C SER A 328 3.25 15.12 0.17
N LEU A 329 3.34 16.38 0.61
CA LEU A 329 4.58 17.14 0.59
C LEU A 329 5.61 16.53 1.53
N GLU A 330 5.21 16.11 2.73
CA GLU A 330 6.09 15.44 3.67
C GLU A 330 6.63 14.13 3.08
N LEU A 331 5.74 13.27 2.53
CA LEU A 331 6.15 12.01 1.93
C LEU A 331 7.10 12.22 0.75
N LEU A 332 6.77 13.13 -0.18
CA LEU A 332 7.63 13.46 -1.31
C LEU A 332 9.01 13.93 -0.83
N SER A 333 9.03 14.81 0.17
CA SER A 333 10.27 15.36 0.72
C SER A 333 11.15 14.29 1.35
N LEU A 334 10.57 13.31 2.05
CA LEU A 334 11.30 12.20 2.66
C LEU A 334 12.02 11.31 1.63
N TYR A 335 11.48 11.18 0.42
CA TYR A 335 12.10 10.39 -0.65
C TYR A 335 13.01 11.22 -1.56
N ALA A 336 12.69 12.51 -1.75
CA ALA A 336 13.38 13.39 -2.67
C ALA A 336 14.62 14.08 -2.06
N PHE A 337 14.62 14.28 -0.74
CA PHE A 337 15.67 15.01 -0.04
C PHE A 337 16.29 14.19 1.08
N GLU A 338 17.52 14.53 1.44
CA GLU A 338 18.14 14.04 2.67
C GLU A 338 17.58 14.76 3.91
N PRO A 339 17.62 14.12 5.09
CA PRO A 339 17.27 14.79 6.33
C PRO A 339 18.07 16.09 6.49
N ASN A 340 17.38 17.22 6.67
CA ASN A 340 17.91 18.59 6.80
C ASN A 340 18.42 19.27 5.51
N ALA A 341 18.14 18.73 4.33
CA ALA A 341 18.48 19.42 3.08
C ALA A 341 17.63 20.69 2.90
N PRO A 342 18.20 21.79 2.36
CA PRO A 342 17.45 23.00 2.08
C PRO A 342 16.49 22.76 0.91
N ILE A 343 15.20 22.99 1.16
CA ILE A 343 14.12 22.89 0.15
C ILE A 343 14.04 24.17 -0.72
N ASN A 344 14.68 25.25 -0.26
CA ASN A 344 14.58 26.57 -0.89
C ASN A 344 14.97 26.54 -2.38
N GLY A 345 14.06 27.02 -3.23
CA GLY A 345 14.22 27.06 -4.69
C GLY A 345 13.60 25.87 -5.43
N TYR A 346 13.06 24.87 -4.72
CA TYR A 346 12.35 23.73 -5.32
C TYR A 346 10.82 23.85 -5.18
N GLU A 347 10.29 24.96 -4.68
CA GLU A 347 8.86 25.10 -4.33
C GLU A 347 7.94 24.87 -5.53
N GLU A 348 8.22 25.50 -6.67
CA GLU A 348 7.43 25.34 -7.91
C GLU A 348 7.53 23.90 -8.45
N LEU A 349 8.71 23.29 -8.35
CA LEU A 349 8.94 21.91 -8.79
C LEU A 349 8.22 20.90 -7.90
N LEU A 350 8.18 21.15 -6.60
CA LEU A 350 7.42 20.36 -5.63
C LEU A 350 5.93 20.49 -5.87
N GLU A 351 5.42 21.71 -6.09
CA GLU A 351 4.01 21.93 -6.42
C GLU A 351 3.64 21.17 -7.71
N ARG A 352 4.46 21.26 -8.75
CA ARG A 352 4.27 20.51 -10.00
C ARG A 352 4.27 19.00 -9.78
N ALA A 353 5.18 18.48 -8.96
CA ALA A 353 5.24 17.06 -8.59
C ALA A 353 3.99 16.60 -7.81
N LEU A 354 3.52 17.42 -6.85
CA LEU A 354 2.31 17.14 -6.08
C LEU A 354 1.05 17.13 -6.96
N VAL A 355 0.94 18.09 -7.88
CA VAL A 355 -0.15 18.16 -8.87
C VAL A 355 -0.15 16.92 -9.76
N TYR A 356 1.01 16.41 -10.14
CA TYR A 356 1.12 15.18 -10.93
C TYR A 356 0.66 13.94 -10.14
N CYS A 357 1.11 13.80 -8.88
CA CYS A 357 0.82 12.63 -8.05
C CYS A 357 -0.60 12.63 -7.45
N GLN A 358 -1.22 13.79 -7.25
CA GLN A 358 -2.56 14.00 -6.64
C GLN A 358 -2.76 13.18 -5.34
N GLY A 359 -1.74 13.17 -4.48
CA GLY A 359 -1.78 12.49 -3.20
C GLY A 359 -1.67 10.97 -3.24
N ASN A 360 -1.34 10.35 -4.39
CA ASN A 360 -1.09 8.91 -4.47
C ASN A 360 0.29 8.56 -3.85
N PRO A 361 0.34 7.83 -2.70
CA PRO A 361 1.59 7.52 -2.01
C PRO A 361 2.63 6.83 -2.88
N LEU A 362 2.21 5.84 -3.67
CA LEU A 362 3.12 5.12 -4.57
C LEU A 362 3.72 6.04 -5.64
N ALA A 363 2.93 6.97 -6.17
CA ALA A 363 3.42 7.95 -7.13
C ALA A 363 4.44 8.90 -6.52
N LEU A 364 4.17 9.37 -5.30
CA LEU A 364 5.08 10.24 -4.55
C LEU A 364 6.40 9.52 -4.24
N GLU A 365 6.35 8.25 -3.82
CA GLU A 365 7.53 7.43 -3.54
C GLU A 365 8.40 7.23 -4.79
N VAL A 366 7.82 6.82 -5.92
CA VAL A 366 8.57 6.59 -7.16
C VAL A 366 9.15 7.91 -7.68
N LEU A 367 8.34 8.98 -7.70
CA LEU A 367 8.78 10.27 -8.18
C LEU A 367 9.88 10.85 -7.28
N GLY A 368 9.67 10.89 -5.97
CA GLY A 368 10.67 11.35 -5.00
C GLY A 368 11.98 10.57 -5.10
N SER A 369 11.90 9.23 -5.19
CA SER A 369 13.09 8.38 -5.35
C SER A 369 13.85 8.66 -6.65
N SER A 370 13.15 8.94 -7.75
CA SER A 370 13.76 9.29 -9.05
C SER A 370 14.43 10.67 -9.06
N LEU A 371 13.95 11.58 -8.23
CA LEU A 371 14.41 12.97 -8.11
C LEU A 371 15.49 13.17 -7.04
N ASN A 372 15.76 12.12 -6.26
CA ASN A 372 16.65 12.15 -5.11
C ASN A 372 18.04 12.68 -5.49
N ARG A 373 18.53 13.67 -4.72
CA ARG A 373 19.83 14.35 -4.92
C ARG A 373 20.01 15.04 -6.29
N GLY A 374 18.93 15.28 -7.03
CA GLY A 374 18.96 15.98 -8.31
C GLY A 374 19.07 17.52 -8.18
N SER A 375 19.74 18.16 -9.14
CA SER A 375 19.67 19.62 -9.32
C SER A 375 18.28 20.07 -9.78
N GLN A 376 17.96 21.36 -9.66
CA GLN A 376 16.69 21.92 -10.16
C GLN A 376 16.48 21.65 -11.66
N GLU A 377 17.54 21.80 -12.47
CA GLU A 377 17.50 21.48 -13.91
C GLU A 377 17.19 20.00 -14.17
N PHE A 378 17.75 19.09 -13.36
CA PHE A 378 17.47 17.67 -13.44
C PHE A 378 16.02 17.35 -13.07
N TRP A 379 15.49 18.00 -12.03
CA TRP A 379 14.09 17.87 -11.65
C TRP A 379 13.15 18.34 -12.76
N GLU A 380 13.41 19.51 -13.33
CA GLU A 380 12.59 20.07 -14.40
C GLU A 380 12.58 19.17 -15.64
N SER A 381 13.75 18.64 -16.02
CA SER A 381 13.87 17.67 -17.11
C SER A 381 13.11 16.36 -16.82
N THR A 382 13.24 15.84 -15.59
CA THR A 382 12.59 14.58 -15.18
C THR A 382 11.08 14.70 -15.12
N LEU A 383 10.55 15.78 -14.50
CA LEU A 383 9.11 16.06 -14.46
C LEU A 383 8.54 16.24 -15.87
N THR A 384 9.25 16.96 -16.74
CA THR A 384 8.85 17.12 -18.14
C THR A 384 8.84 15.80 -18.91
N SER A 385 9.78 14.89 -18.60
CA SER A 385 9.78 13.54 -19.13
C SER A 385 8.56 12.75 -18.67
N TYR A 386 8.24 12.78 -17.36
CA TYR A 386 7.13 12.02 -16.75
C TYR A 386 5.73 12.49 -17.19
N GLU A 387 5.61 13.76 -17.55
CA GLU A 387 4.40 14.33 -18.15
C GLU A 387 4.20 13.92 -19.61
N ARG A 388 5.29 13.65 -20.33
CA ARG A 388 5.26 13.21 -21.73
C ARG A 388 5.11 11.69 -21.84
N GLU A 389 5.84 10.96 -21.02
CA GLU A 389 5.91 9.50 -21.01
C GLU A 389 5.60 8.98 -19.60
N PHE A 390 4.64 8.07 -19.51
CA PHE A 390 4.23 7.53 -18.23
C PHE A 390 5.33 6.62 -17.65
N PRO A 391 5.80 6.85 -16.41
CA PRO A 391 6.94 6.12 -15.85
C PRO A 391 6.70 4.61 -15.79
N GLY A 392 7.69 3.83 -16.25
CA GLY A 392 7.61 2.37 -16.29
C GLY A 392 7.38 1.74 -14.91
N ASP A 393 8.04 2.25 -13.88
CA ASP A 393 7.91 1.75 -12.51
C ASP A 393 6.48 1.94 -11.98
N LEU A 394 5.88 3.11 -12.21
CA LEU A 394 4.47 3.36 -11.85
C LEU A 394 3.49 2.52 -12.68
N LYS A 395 3.78 2.37 -13.97
CA LYS A 395 2.98 1.54 -14.87
C LYS A 395 2.91 0.10 -14.38
N SER A 396 4.04 -0.48 -13.96
CA SER A 396 4.12 -1.89 -13.53
C SER A 396 3.15 -2.22 -12.39
N VAL A 397 2.93 -1.28 -11.47
CA VAL A 397 2.05 -1.47 -10.32
C VAL A 397 0.59 -1.16 -10.67
N LEU A 398 0.33 0.00 -11.30
CA LEU A 398 -1.04 0.43 -11.60
C LEU A 398 -1.71 -0.47 -12.66
N ILE A 399 -0.95 -0.96 -13.65
CA ILE A 399 -1.47 -1.81 -14.74
C ILE A 399 -2.00 -3.14 -14.22
N THR A 400 -1.51 -3.61 -13.08
CA THR A 400 -2.02 -4.83 -12.43
C THR A 400 -3.54 -4.74 -12.20
N SER A 401 -4.05 -3.55 -11.85
CA SER A 401 -5.49 -3.37 -11.63
C SER A 401 -6.30 -3.44 -12.93
N TYR A 402 -5.73 -2.99 -14.04
CA TYR A 402 -6.33 -3.11 -15.36
C TYR A 402 -6.31 -4.56 -15.87
N ASN A 403 -5.21 -5.28 -15.62
CA ASN A 403 -5.06 -6.68 -16.03
C ASN A 403 -6.00 -7.62 -15.26
N LEU A 404 -6.38 -7.27 -14.02
CA LEU A 404 -7.33 -8.03 -13.20
C LEU A 404 -8.80 -7.84 -13.61
N LEU A 405 -9.11 -6.94 -14.56
CA LEU A 405 -10.46 -6.80 -15.10
C LEU A 405 -10.85 -8.08 -15.86
N GLN A 406 -11.92 -8.74 -15.42
CA GLN A 406 -12.27 -10.10 -15.86
C GLN A 406 -12.71 -10.18 -17.32
N GLN A 407 -13.25 -9.10 -17.87
CA GLN A 407 -13.81 -9.09 -19.23
C GLN A 407 -13.05 -8.14 -20.13
N SER A 408 -12.73 -8.60 -21.34
CA SER A 408 -12.11 -7.77 -22.38
C SER A 408 -12.96 -6.53 -22.71
N ILE A 409 -14.29 -6.67 -22.65
CA ILE A 409 -15.25 -5.56 -22.84
C ILE A 409 -15.01 -4.46 -21.81
N GLN A 410 -14.80 -4.82 -20.54
CA GLN A 410 -14.55 -3.88 -19.45
C GLN A 410 -13.22 -3.13 -19.64
N GLN A 411 -12.18 -3.85 -20.08
CA GLN A 411 -10.88 -3.25 -20.43
C GLN A 411 -11.02 -2.24 -21.58
N GLN A 412 -11.73 -2.61 -22.65
CA GLN A 412 -11.96 -1.71 -23.78
C GLN A 412 -12.78 -0.49 -23.37
N LEU A 413 -13.79 -0.66 -22.52
CA LEU A 413 -14.58 0.44 -21.97
C LEU A 413 -13.73 1.40 -21.16
N PHE A 414 -12.87 0.88 -20.28
CA PHE A 414 -11.93 1.68 -19.49
C PHE A 414 -11.05 2.56 -20.39
N LEU A 415 -10.47 2.00 -21.45
CA LEU A 415 -9.67 2.75 -22.42
C LEU A 415 -10.49 3.81 -23.17
N HIS A 416 -11.73 3.50 -23.57
CA HIS A 416 -12.62 4.51 -24.20
C HIS A 416 -12.89 5.68 -23.25
N ILE A 417 -13.22 5.38 -21.99
CA ILE A 417 -13.53 6.41 -21.00
C ILE A 417 -12.31 7.29 -20.74
N ALA A 418 -11.14 6.68 -20.50
CA ALA A 418 -9.89 7.39 -20.25
C ALA A 418 -9.47 8.32 -21.41
N CYS A 419 -9.62 7.85 -22.65
CA CYS A 419 -9.27 8.62 -23.85
C CYS A 419 -10.25 9.76 -24.14
N PHE A 420 -11.57 9.53 -23.99
CA PHE A 420 -12.57 10.40 -24.62
C PHE A 420 -13.66 10.96 -23.70
N PHE A 421 -13.99 10.30 -22.59
CA PHE A 421 -15.21 10.57 -21.84
C PHE A 421 -14.98 11.04 -20.39
N ILE A 422 -13.75 11.31 -19.98
CA ILE A 422 -13.47 11.97 -18.70
C ILE A 422 -14.10 13.37 -18.67
N GLY A 423 -14.79 13.69 -17.57
CA GLY A 423 -15.56 14.92 -17.37
C GLY A 423 -16.94 14.93 -18.03
N LYS A 424 -17.37 13.83 -18.66
CA LYS A 424 -18.68 13.73 -19.32
C LYS A 424 -19.76 13.18 -18.40
N ASP A 425 -20.99 13.61 -18.65
CA ASP A 425 -22.17 13.10 -17.97
C ASP A 425 -22.29 11.57 -18.18
N LYS A 426 -22.51 10.85 -17.08
CA LYS A 426 -22.55 9.39 -17.05
C LYS A 426 -23.69 8.84 -17.91
N ASP A 427 -24.89 9.41 -17.82
CA ASP A 427 -26.05 8.90 -18.55
C ASP A 427 -25.87 9.07 -20.07
N TYR A 428 -25.22 10.17 -20.48
CA TYR A 428 -24.79 10.38 -21.85
C TYR A 428 -23.81 9.29 -22.33
N VAL A 429 -22.80 8.96 -21.53
CA VAL A 429 -21.82 7.93 -21.86
C VAL A 429 -22.46 6.54 -21.91
N GLU A 430 -23.34 6.22 -20.96
CA GLU A 430 -24.11 4.98 -20.94
C GLU A 430 -24.94 4.80 -22.22
N LYS A 431 -25.58 5.87 -22.71
CA LYS A 431 -26.37 5.84 -23.95
C LYS A 431 -25.51 5.58 -25.19
N ILE A 432 -24.30 6.13 -25.24
CA ILE A 432 -23.41 6.03 -26.41
C ILE A 432 -22.66 4.69 -26.45
N LEU A 433 -22.16 4.25 -25.30
CA LEU A 433 -21.34 3.05 -25.17
C LEU A 433 -22.16 1.81 -24.81
N GLY A 434 -23.42 1.97 -24.38
CA GLY A 434 -24.31 0.89 -23.95
C GLY A 434 -24.42 -0.27 -24.92
N PRO A 435 -24.73 -0.06 -26.21
CA PRO A 435 -24.94 -1.14 -27.18
C PRO A 435 -23.71 -2.01 -27.46
N ASP A 436 -22.50 -1.47 -27.24
CA ASP A 436 -21.26 -2.16 -27.61
C ASP A 436 -20.51 -2.71 -26.38
N TYR A 437 -20.74 -2.11 -25.21
CA TYR A 437 -19.95 -2.39 -24.00
C TYR A 437 -20.77 -2.67 -22.75
N CYS A 438 -22.09 -2.81 -22.84
CA CYS A 438 -22.96 -2.94 -21.66
C CYS A 438 -22.66 -1.83 -20.64
N ALA A 439 -22.44 -0.61 -21.12
CA ALA A 439 -21.79 0.47 -20.37
C ALA A 439 -22.37 0.72 -18.97
N LYS A 440 -23.68 0.54 -18.77
CA LYS A 440 -24.32 0.71 -17.46
C LYS A 440 -23.78 -0.25 -16.39
N SER A 441 -23.67 -1.55 -16.68
CA SER A 441 -23.11 -2.51 -15.70
C SER A 441 -21.61 -2.30 -15.53
N GLU A 442 -20.90 -2.09 -16.63
CA GLU A 442 -19.45 -2.02 -16.63
C GLU A 442 -18.90 -0.72 -16.02
N ILE A 443 -19.60 0.42 -16.14
CA ILE A 443 -19.26 1.65 -15.42
C ILE A 443 -19.40 1.42 -13.91
N VAL A 444 -20.45 0.72 -13.46
CA VAL A 444 -20.60 0.36 -12.05
C VAL A 444 -19.46 -0.56 -11.60
N ASN A 445 -19.08 -1.55 -12.41
CA ASN A 445 -17.96 -2.44 -12.11
C ASN A 445 -16.63 -1.67 -11.99
N LEU A 446 -16.33 -0.78 -12.95
CA LEU A 446 -15.13 0.07 -12.92
C LEU A 446 -15.10 1.01 -11.71
N THR A 447 -16.27 1.53 -11.32
CA THR A 447 -16.43 2.36 -10.12
C THR A 447 -16.20 1.53 -8.85
N ASN A 448 -16.72 0.30 -8.81
CA ASN A 448 -16.47 -0.61 -7.71
C ASN A 448 -14.99 -0.98 -7.62
N SER A 449 -14.27 -1.12 -8.73
CA SER A 449 -12.82 -1.42 -8.74
C SER A 449 -11.92 -0.21 -8.42
N CYS A 450 -12.49 0.94 -8.03
CA CYS A 450 -11.76 2.19 -7.76
C CYS A 450 -10.90 2.70 -8.95
N LEU A 451 -11.26 2.31 -10.18
CA LEU A 451 -10.61 2.77 -11.41
C LEU A 451 -11.32 3.96 -12.05
N LEU A 452 -12.56 4.19 -11.65
CA LEU A 452 -13.43 5.26 -12.12
C LEU A 452 -14.20 5.81 -10.93
N ALA A 453 -14.57 7.08 -10.99
CA ALA A 453 -15.46 7.72 -10.03
C ALA A 453 -16.55 8.49 -10.77
N VAL A 454 -17.67 8.72 -10.09
CA VAL A 454 -18.77 9.56 -10.60
C VAL A 454 -18.90 10.70 -9.61
N SER A 455 -18.73 11.92 -10.11
CA SER A 455 -18.90 13.13 -9.29
C SER A 455 -20.37 13.34 -8.90
N PRO A 456 -20.66 14.17 -7.87
CA PRO A 456 -22.03 14.52 -7.50
C PRO A 456 -22.86 15.11 -8.66
N ASN A 457 -22.20 15.76 -9.62
CA ASN A 457 -22.82 16.32 -10.83
C ASN A 457 -22.96 15.30 -11.96
N ASN A 458 -22.97 14.00 -11.64
CA ASN A 458 -23.08 12.89 -12.58
C ASN A 458 -21.96 12.81 -13.64
N LYS A 459 -20.84 13.52 -13.47
CA LYS A 459 -19.70 13.48 -14.41
C LYS A 459 -18.75 12.33 -14.09
N LEU A 460 -18.31 11.60 -15.11
CA LEU A 460 -17.26 10.58 -15.01
C LEU A 460 -15.92 11.23 -14.69
N MET A 461 -15.26 10.73 -13.66
CA MET A 461 -13.97 11.19 -13.16
C MET A 461 -13.00 10.01 -13.13
N MET A 462 -11.73 10.25 -13.47
CA MET A 462 -10.66 9.27 -13.37
C MET A 462 -9.42 9.98 -12.84
N HIS A 463 -8.70 9.32 -11.93
CA HIS A 463 -7.45 9.85 -11.40
C HIS A 463 -6.45 10.04 -12.55
N GLN A 464 -5.70 11.14 -12.55
CA GLN A 464 -4.79 11.50 -13.64
C GLN A 464 -3.79 10.38 -13.97
N LEU A 465 -3.18 9.76 -12.96
CA LEU A 465 -2.28 8.61 -13.14
C LEU A 465 -2.95 7.41 -13.86
N LEU A 466 -4.22 7.11 -13.55
CA LEU A 466 -4.94 6.02 -14.23
C LEU A 466 -5.23 6.38 -15.69
N GLN A 467 -5.57 7.65 -15.94
CA GLN A 467 -5.80 8.17 -17.28
C GLN A 467 -4.52 8.16 -18.12
N ALA A 468 -3.40 8.59 -17.54
CA ALA A 468 -2.10 8.60 -18.18
C ALA A 468 -1.66 7.17 -18.51
N MET A 469 -1.75 6.24 -17.55
CA MET A 469 -1.50 4.82 -17.78
C MET A 469 -2.35 4.26 -18.92
N ALA A 470 -3.66 4.56 -18.96
CA ALA A 470 -4.55 4.09 -20.01
C ALA A 470 -4.14 4.60 -21.40
N ARG A 471 -3.73 5.86 -21.50
CA ARG A 471 -3.23 6.45 -22.75
C ARG A 471 -1.92 5.82 -23.19
N THR A 472 -1.01 5.53 -22.26
CA THR A 472 0.23 4.82 -22.55
C THR A 472 -0.02 3.41 -23.08
N ILE A 473 -0.98 2.67 -22.52
CA ILE A 473 -1.38 1.36 -23.05
C ILE A 473 -1.78 1.45 -24.53
N VAL A 474 -2.51 2.51 -24.91
CA VAL A 474 -2.91 2.76 -26.30
C VAL A 474 -1.71 3.19 -27.16
N ASP A 475 -0.82 4.02 -26.63
CA ASP A 475 0.36 4.49 -27.35
C ASP A 475 1.34 3.34 -27.65
N ASP A 476 1.44 2.35 -26.75
CA ASP A 476 2.25 1.13 -26.94
C ASP A 476 1.76 0.24 -28.08
N GLU A 477 0.48 0.34 -28.49
CA GLU A 477 -0.03 -0.41 -29.63
C GLU A 477 0.67 0.01 -30.94
N SER A 478 1.05 1.29 -31.05
CA SER A 478 1.90 1.78 -32.14
C SER A 478 2.48 3.16 -31.84
N HIS A 479 3.74 3.22 -31.40
CA HIS A 479 4.39 4.49 -31.08
C HIS A 479 4.51 5.42 -32.30
N THR A 480 4.86 4.88 -33.46
CA THR A 480 5.20 5.67 -34.66
C THR A 480 4.01 6.00 -35.56
N HIS A 481 2.93 5.20 -35.49
CA HIS A 481 1.80 5.33 -36.39
C HIS A 481 0.49 5.40 -35.60
N PRO A 482 0.01 6.61 -35.25
CA PRO A 482 -1.25 6.78 -34.50
C PRO A 482 -2.44 6.09 -35.17
N GLY A 483 -2.46 6.03 -36.51
CA GLY A 483 -3.51 5.34 -37.27
C GLY A 483 -3.55 3.82 -37.10
N ASN A 484 -2.52 3.19 -36.52
CA ASN A 484 -2.52 1.76 -36.21
C ASN A 484 -3.00 1.46 -34.79
N ARG A 485 -3.16 2.48 -33.94
CA ARG A 485 -3.68 2.35 -32.58
C ARG A 485 -5.20 2.15 -32.61
N SER A 486 -5.72 1.56 -31.55
CA SER A 486 -7.14 1.36 -31.31
C SER A 486 -7.86 2.67 -31.00
N ARG A 487 -7.17 3.64 -30.40
CA ARG A 487 -7.74 4.94 -30.03
C ARG A 487 -6.76 6.05 -30.38
N VAL A 488 -7.26 7.09 -31.04
CA VAL A 488 -6.48 8.31 -31.34
C VAL A 488 -7.12 9.45 -30.59
N TRP A 489 -6.48 9.89 -29.51
CA TRP A 489 -7.06 10.84 -28.56
C TRP A 489 -6.48 12.25 -28.64
N ARG A 490 -5.32 12.42 -29.30
CA ARG A 490 -4.70 13.72 -29.54
C ARG A 490 -5.23 14.33 -30.83
N ASP A 491 -5.67 15.58 -30.79
CA ASP A 491 -6.35 16.22 -31.92
C ASP A 491 -5.45 16.35 -33.17
N ASP A 492 -4.18 16.67 -32.99
CA ASP A 492 -3.19 16.78 -34.06
C ASP A 492 -2.92 15.42 -34.74
N GLU A 493 -2.81 14.35 -33.95
CA GLU A 493 -2.67 12.98 -34.46
C GLU A 493 -3.93 12.55 -35.21
N SER A 494 -5.11 12.82 -34.66
CA SER A 494 -6.39 12.54 -35.28
C SER A 494 -6.54 13.25 -36.63
N HIS A 495 -6.20 14.54 -36.72
CA HIS A 495 -6.19 15.27 -37.98
C HIS A 495 -5.22 14.67 -38.99
N ASN A 496 -4.00 14.32 -38.56
CA ASN A 496 -3.00 13.70 -39.43
C ASN A 496 -3.48 12.36 -39.99
N VAL A 497 -4.13 11.52 -39.17
CA VAL A 497 -4.68 10.23 -39.58
C VAL A 497 -5.77 10.42 -40.63
N LEU A 498 -6.67 11.39 -40.43
CA LEU A 498 -7.77 11.68 -41.35
C LEU A 498 -7.27 12.30 -42.68
N ILE A 499 -6.39 13.30 -42.61
CA ILE A 499 -5.85 13.99 -43.80
C ILE A 499 -5.03 13.04 -44.67
N LYS A 500 -4.14 12.27 -44.05
CA LYS A 500 -3.23 11.36 -44.77
C LYS A 500 -3.90 10.04 -45.16
N LYS A 501 -5.16 9.80 -44.76
CA LYS A 501 -5.89 8.53 -44.92
C LYS A 501 -5.06 7.32 -44.45
N LYS A 502 -4.38 7.48 -43.30
CA LYS A 502 -3.45 6.48 -42.73
C LYS A 502 -4.05 5.67 -41.58
N GLY A 503 -5.38 5.67 -41.42
CA GLY A 503 -6.03 4.86 -40.40
C GLY A 503 -6.07 3.38 -40.81
N SER A 504 -5.82 2.50 -39.85
CA SER A 504 -5.96 1.05 -39.96
C SER A 504 -7.37 0.60 -39.57
N THR A 505 -7.72 -0.64 -39.89
CA THR A 505 -8.92 -1.32 -39.38
C THR A 505 -8.94 -1.48 -37.86
N ASN A 506 -7.82 -1.24 -37.19
CA ASN A 506 -7.69 -1.34 -35.73
C ASN A 506 -8.34 -0.17 -34.98
N VAL A 507 -8.56 0.99 -35.63
CA VAL A 507 -9.05 2.20 -34.98
C VAL A 507 -10.52 2.04 -34.57
N LYS A 508 -10.79 2.07 -33.27
CA LYS A 508 -12.12 1.98 -32.63
C LYS A 508 -12.66 3.34 -32.20
N GLY A 509 -11.81 4.36 -32.04
CA GLY A 509 -12.25 5.70 -31.62
C GLY A 509 -11.26 6.80 -31.94
N LEU A 510 -11.76 8.00 -32.22
CA LEU A 510 -10.95 9.14 -32.63
C LEU A 510 -11.54 10.46 -32.07
N ALA A 511 -10.71 11.28 -31.43
CA ALA A 511 -11.09 12.60 -30.92
C ALA A 511 -10.80 13.67 -31.95
N LEU A 512 -11.73 14.59 -32.19
CA LEU A 512 -11.54 15.73 -33.10
C LEU A 512 -12.01 17.03 -32.48
N ASP A 513 -11.09 17.99 -32.45
CA ASP A 513 -11.42 19.37 -32.21
C ASP A 513 -11.90 20.10 -33.48
N MET A 514 -13.16 20.57 -33.46
CA MET A 514 -13.75 21.25 -34.61
C MET A 514 -13.33 22.71 -34.73
N GLU A 515 -12.89 23.35 -33.66
CA GLU A 515 -12.32 24.70 -33.71
C GLU A 515 -10.95 24.67 -34.39
N VAL A 516 -10.14 23.65 -34.11
CA VAL A 516 -8.86 23.41 -34.79
C VAL A 516 -9.08 23.14 -36.29
N LEU A 517 -10.08 22.34 -36.65
CA LEU A 517 -10.51 22.18 -38.06
C LEU A 517 -11.01 23.48 -38.68
N GLY A 518 -11.71 24.31 -37.90
CA GLY A 518 -12.17 25.64 -38.32
C GLY A 518 -11.00 26.57 -38.68
N LYS A 519 -9.94 26.58 -37.87
CA LYS A 519 -8.71 27.34 -38.13
C LYS A 519 -7.95 26.79 -39.34
N GLN A 520 -7.86 25.47 -39.49
CA GLN A 520 -7.23 24.84 -40.66
C GLN A 520 -8.05 25.01 -41.96
N ARG A 521 -9.38 25.18 -41.90
CA ARG A 521 -10.23 25.55 -43.06
C ARG A 521 -9.84 26.87 -43.69
N ILE A 522 -9.34 27.81 -42.88
CA ILE A 522 -8.86 29.10 -43.36
C ILE A 522 -7.57 28.90 -44.17
N ALA A 523 -6.72 27.95 -43.77
CA ALA A 523 -5.44 27.64 -44.42
C ALA A 523 -5.57 26.74 -45.68
N LEU A 524 -6.47 25.75 -45.69
CA LEU A 524 -6.59 24.73 -46.76
C LEU A 524 -7.61 25.05 -47.86
N GLY A 525 -8.32 26.17 -47.75
CA GLY A 525 -9.35 26.57 -48.71
C GLY A 525 -10.65 25.76 -48.60
N LYS A 526 -11.79 26.45 -48.77
CA LYS A 526 -13.14 25.91 -48.50
C LYS A 526 -13.45 24.58 -49.21
N LYS A 527 -12.90 24.29 -50.41
CA LYS A 527 -13.25 23.11 -51.22
C LYS A 527 -12.58 21.79 -50.76
N GLN A 528 -11.37 21.82 -50.20
CA GLN A 528 -10.67 20.59 -49.81
C GLN A 528 -11.24 19.98 -48.52
N VAL A 529 -11.65 20.82 -47.57
CA VAL A 529 -12.15 20.35 -46.27
C VAL A 529 -13.51 19.63 -46.36
N TYR A 530 -14.43 20.06 -47.24
CA TYR A 530 -15.70 19.35 -47.42
C TYR A 530 -15.53 17.97 -48.07
N LYS A 531 -14.49 17.80 -48.91
CA LYS A 531 -14.18 16.53 -49.56
C LYS A 531 -13.49 15.57 -48.57
N LEU A 532 -12.62 16.08 -47.71
CA LEU A 532 -12.02 15.35 -46.59
C LEU A 532 -13.08 14.84 -45.58
N ASN A 533 -14.07 15.65 -45.20
CA ASN A 533 -15.09 15.24 -44.23
C ASN A 533 -15.99 14.09 -44.70
N MET A 534 -16.34 14.02 -45.99
CA MET A 534 -17.24 12.98 -46.52
C MET A 534 -16.48 11.73 -47.00
N ASP A 535 -15.35 11.89 -47.69
CA ASP A 535 -14.60 10.76 -48.23
C ASP A 535 -13.89 9.96 -47.12
N VAL A 536 -13.34 10.64 -46.12
CA VAL A 536 -12.63 10.01 -45.00
C VAL A 536 -13.61 9.33 -44.04
N CYS A 537 -14.86 9.77 -43.90
CA CYS A 537 -15.84 8.99 -43.14
C CYS A 537 -16.32 7.78 -43.94
N SER A 538 -16.50 7.93 -45.26
CA SER A 538 -17.00 6.85 -46.12
C SER A 538 -15.99 5.73 -46.43
N SER A 539 -14.67 5.98 -46.33
CA SER A 539 -13.64 4.96 -46.60
C SER A 539 -13.41 3.96 -45.46
N TYR A 540 -13.92 4.23 -44.25
CA TYR A 540 -13.75 3.34 -43.08
C TYR A 540 -15.04 2.57 -42.77
N THR A 541 -15.79 2.19 -43.80
CA THR A 541 -16.91 1.27 -43.68
C THR A 541 -16.41 -0.14 -43.43
N ASN A 542 -16.09 -0.47 -42.18
CA ASN A 542 -16.19 -1.84 -41.69
C ASN A 542 -16.83 -1.85 -40.30
N LYS A 543 -17.53 -2.94 -39.99
CA LYS A 543 -18.67 -3.05 -39.06
C LYS A 543 -18.41 -2.81 -37.55
N GLU A 544 -17.29 -2.21 -37.15
CA GLU A 544 -17.08 -1.77 -35.76
C GLU A 544 -16.84 -0.25 -35.71
N ILE A 545 -17.68 0.41 -34.91
CA ILE A 545 -18.06 1.83 -35.00
C ILE A 545 -16.88 2.74 -34.66
N MET A 546 -16.38 3.50 -35.65
CA MET A 546 -15.52 4.66 -35.40
C MET A 546 -16.35 5.72 -34.66
N LYS A 547 -16.20 5.83 -33.33
CA LYS A 547 -16.82 6.91 -32.54
C LYS A 547 -15.95 8.15 -32.64
N VAL A 548 -16.43 9.13 -33.41
CA VAL A 548 -15.79 10.44 -33.53
C VAL A 548 -16.39 11.36 -32.47
N VAL A 549 -15.54 11.81 -31.53
CA VAL A 549 -15.91 12.78 -30.50
C VAL A 549 -15.52 14.18 -30.98
N PHE A 550 -16.53 14.97 -31.35
CA PHE A 550 -16.43 16.36 -31.76
C PHE A 550 -16.41 17.28 -30.55
N THR A 551 -15.43 18.18 -30.44
CA THR A 551 -15.50 19.32 -29.53
C THR A 551 -16.07 20.55 -30.26
N ASP A 552 -17.14 21.12 -29.71
CA ASP A 552 -17.71 22.45 -29.99
C ASP A 552 -18.02 22.88 -31.44
N LEU A 553 -19.33 22.94 -31.79
CA LEU A 553 -19.99 24.12 -32.42
C LEU A 553 -21.47 23.82 -32.72
N ILE A 554 -22.38 24.62 -32.14
CA ILE A 554 -23.84 24.58 -32.38
C ILE A 554 -24.22 25.14 -33.77
N ILE A 555 -23.35 25.90 -34.43
CA ILE A 555 -23.74 26.75 -35.58
C ILE A 555 -23.58 26.05 -36.96
N MET A 556 -22.80 24.97 -37.07
CA MET A 556 -22.69 24.21 -38.34
C MET A 556 -23.80 23.16 -38.55
N PHE A 557 -24.70 23.01 -37.58
CA PHE A 557 -25.64 21.88 -37.51
C PHE A 557 -26.70 21.86 -38.61
N GLN A 558 -27.24 23.02 -39.02
CA GLN A 558 -28.34 23.04 -39.98
C GLN A 558 -27.92 22.57 -41.38
N HIS A 559 -26.66 22.81 -41.78
CA HIS A 559 -26.20 22.40 -43.12
C HIS A 559 -25.67 20.96 -43.18
N LEU A 560 -25.03 20.44 -42.12
CA LEU A 560 -24.51 19.08 -42.11
C LEU A 560 -25.62 18.04 -41.86
N HIS A 561 -26.57 18.36 -40.96
CA HIS A 561 -27.68 17.48 -40.61
C HIS A 561 -28.66 17.26 -41.78
N MET A 562 -28.93 18.31 -42.57
CA MET A 562 -29.78 18.20 -43.78
C MET A 562 -29.17 17.32 -44.88
N ARG A 563 -27.84 17.24 -45.00
CA ARG A 563 -27.18 16.41 -46.03
C ARG A 563 -26.84 14.99 -45.58
N LEU A 564 -26.66 14.74 -44.29
CA LEU A 564 -26.47 13.38 -43.77
C LEU A 564 -27.77 12.55 -43.82
N LYS A 565 -28.95 13.19 -43.75
CA LYS A 565 -30.26 12.53 -43.99
C LYS A 565 -30.38 11.91 -45.39
N SER A 566 -29.69 12.44 -46.39
CA SER A 566 -29.74 11.92 -47.77
C SER A 566 -28.84 10.69 -48.04
N SER A 567 -28.05 10.22 -47.06
CA SER A 567 -27.19 9.04 -47.22
C SER A 567 -27.39 8.05 -46.08
N THR A 568 -28.40 7.20 -46.21
CA THR A 568 -28.83 6.17 -45.23
C THR A 568 -27.73 5.17 -44.85
N LYS A 569 -26.64 5.05 -45.61
CA LYS A 569 -25.50 4.17 -45.31
C LYS A 569 -24.48 4.77 -44.33
N ILE A 570 -24.41 6.10 -44.20
CA ILE A 570 -23.40 6.78 -43.37
C ILE A 570 -23.83 6.87 -41.90
N PHE A 571 -25.13 7.00 -41.65
CA PHE A 571 -25.69 7.10 -40.30
C PHE A 571 -25.51 5.83 -39.45
N THR A 572 -25.38 4.65 -40.09
CA THR A 572 -25.20 3.37 -39.39
C THR A 572 -23.77 3.15 -38.92
N ALA A 573 -22.78 3.87 -39.47
CA ALA A 573 -21.35 3.68 -39.17
C ALA A 573 -20.79 4.72 -38.16
N PHE A 574 -21.43 5.87 -38.00
CA PHE A 574 -20.93 6.96 -37.16
C PHE A 574 -21.90 7.33 -36.03
N ARG A 575 -21.55 6.99 -34.79
CA ARG A 575 -22.10 7.69 -33.61
C ARG A 575 -21.25 8.93 -33.36
N ILE A 576 -21.71 10.05 -33.90
CA ILE A 576 -21.14 11.40 -33.73
C ILE A 576 -21.42 11.85 -32.29
N VAL A 577 -20.37 12.10 -31.50
CA VAL A 577 -20.45 12.50 -30.09
C VAL A 577 -20.06 13.98 -29.99
N TYR A 578 -20.82 14.81 -29.27
CA TYR A 578 -20.52 16.24 -29.11
C TYR A 578 -20.01 16.58 -27.68
N ARG A 579 -19.01 17.46 -27.58
CA ARG A 579 -18.57 18.16 -26.37
C ARG A 579 -19.24 19.54 -26.41
N GLY A 580 -20.13 19.84 -25.47
CA GLY A 580 -20.64 21.18 -25.20
C GLY A 580 -21.29 21.17 -23.83
N ASP A 581 -20.92 22.14 -22.97
CA ASP A 581 -21.63 22.39 -21.72
C ASP A 581 -23.05 22.86 -22.04
N GLU A 582 -24.04 22.26 -21.39
CA GLU A 582 -25.43 22.72 -21.45
C GLU A 582 -25.54 24.09 -20.79
N LYS A 583 -25.37 25.17 -21.57
CA LYS A 583 -26.08 26.41 -21.28
C LYS A 583 -27.51 26.25 -21.77
N SER A 584 -28.41 26.16 -20.80
CA SER A 584 -29.87 26.22 -20.94
C SER A 584 -30.32 27.15 -22.07
N VAL A 585 -30.78 26.60 -23.18
CA VAL A 585 -31.63 27.34 -24.11
C VAL A 585 -33.06 27.05 -23.70
N ARG A 586 -33.62 28.00 -22.94
CA ARG A 586 -35.07 28.11 -22.76
C ARG A 586 -35.72 28.13 -24.14
N SER A 587 -36.70 27.26 -24.30
CA SER A 587 -37.69 27.30 -25.37
C SER A 587 -38.24 28.72 -25.54
N ASN A 588 -38.27 29.22 -26.78
CA ASN A 588 -39.25 30.18 -27.25
C ASN A 588 -39.37 30.09 -28.77
N GLY A 589 -40.59 29.79 -29.23
CA GLY A 589 -41.08 30.03 -30.60
C GLY A 589 -40.79 28.94 -31.60
#